data_AF-A0A1H5RY31-F1
#
_entry.id   AF-A0A1H5RY31-F1
#
_cell.length_a   1.000
_cell.length_b   1.000
_cell.length_c   1.000
_cell.angle_alpha   90.00
_cell.angle_beta   90.00
_cell.angle_gamma   90.00
#
_symmetry.space_group_name_H-M   'P 1'
#
loop_
_entity.id
_entity.type
_entity.pdbx_description
1 polymer ?
#
loop_
_entity_poly.entity_id
_entity_poly.type
_entity_poly.pdbx_seq_one_letter_code
_entity_poly.pdbx_strand_id
1 'polypeptide(L)'
;MMYPRLKLLHKLLDKDGAIFISIDDNEQANLKLMMNEIFGGGNFVANFIWKKATESQNDPKYVSISQEYIYSDAKNKNNFKLNNLVLPEKTVK
;
A
#
# COMPACT_ATOMS: atom_id res chain seq x y z
N MET A 1 0.17 -11.22 13.03
CA MET A 1 1.57 -11.40 13.50
C MET A 1 2.60 -10.94 12.44
N MET A 2 2.64 -9.63 12.13
CA MET A 2 3.48 -9.05 11.06
C MET A 2 4.67 -8.22 11.55
N TYR A 3 4.56 -7.64 12.73
CA TYR A 3 5.51 -6.67 13.29
C TYR A 3 7.01 -7.08 13.20
N PRO A 4 7.45 -8.28 13.65
CA PRO A 4 8.87 -8.63 13.59
C PRO A 4 9.41 -8.75 12.16
N ARG A 5 8.55 -9.15 11.20
CA ARG A 5 8.92 -9.24 9.78
C ARG A 5 9.13 -7.85 9.18
N LEU A 6 8.20 -6.93 9.45
CA LEU A 6 8.32 -5.52 9.00
C LEU A 6 9.56 -4.85 9.58
N LYS A 7 9.88 -5.11 10.85
CA LYS A 7 11.09 -4.58 11.50
C LYS A 7 12.37 -5.11 10.87
N LEU A 8 12.39 -6.37 10.45
CA LEU A 8 13.52 -6.96 9.73
C LEU A 8 13.63 -6.36 8.31
N LEU A 9 12.51 -6.27 7.58
CA LEU A 9 12.48 -5.69 6.24
C LEU A 9 12.96 -4.24 6.23
N HIS A 10 12.56 -3.42 7.22
CA HIS A 10 13.06 -2.06 7.36
C HIS A 10 14.60 -1.99 7.52
N LYS A 11 15.19 -2.95 8.24
CA LYS A 11 16.65 -3.04 8.38
C LYS A 11 17.34 -3.41 7.06
N LEU A 12 16.75 -4.33 6.30
CA LEU A 12 17.29 -4.83 5.03
C LEU A 12 17.11 -3.87 3.85
N LEU A 13 16.12 -2.97 3.92
CA LEU A 13 15.82 -2.03 2.86
C LEU A 13 16.95 -1.00 2.69
N ASP A 14 17.29 -0.63 1.45
CA ASP A 14 18.28 0.43 1.20
C ASP A 14 17.74 1.82 1.60
N LYS A 15 18.63 2.80 1.76
CA LYS A 15 18.32 4.17 2.22
C LYS A 15 17.31 4.89 1.33
N ASP A 16 17.29 4.58 0.04
CA ASP A 16 16.37 5.08 -0.98
C ASP A 16 15.30 4.05 -1.37
N GLY A 17 15.28 2.88 -0.73
CA GLY A 17 14.33 1.82 -0.99
C GLY A 17 12.93 2.12 -0.45
N ALA A 18 11.93 1.48 -1.05
CA ALA A 18 10.56 1.46 -0.59
C ALA A 18 10.01 0.04 -0.51
N ILE A 19 9.00 -0.15 0.33
CA ILE A 19 8.24 -1.39 0.45
C ILE A 19 6.83 -1.17 -0.05
N PHE A 20 6.26 -2.20 -0.68
CA PHE A 20 4.89 -2.23 -1.16
C PHE A 20 4.21 -3.47 -0.57
N ILE A 21 3.05 -3.28 0.05
CA ILE A 21 2.33 -4.32 0.79
C ILE A 21 0.89 -4.34 0.30
N SER A 22 0.49 -5.44 -0.36
CA SER A 22 -0.91 -5.67 -0.67
C SER A 22 -1.69 -6.01 0.60
N ILE A 23 -2.84 -5.37 0.78
CA ILE A 23 -3.69 -5.52 1.97
C ILE A 23 -5.16 -5.27 1.60
N ASP A 24 -6.07 -5.95 2.30
CA ASP A 24 -7.51 -5.69 2.22
C ASP A 24 -7.94 -4.59 3.21
N ASP A 25 -9.22 -4.22 3.18
CA ASP A 25 -9.78 -3.21 4.11
C ASP A 25 -9.68 -3.63 5.59
N ASN A 26 -9.72 -4.93 5.88
CA ASN A 26 -9.84 -5.44 7.25
C ASN A 26 -8.63 -5.07 8.11
N GLU A 27 -7.43 -5.13 7.54
CA GLU A 27 -6.18 -4.95 8.29
C GLU A 27 -5.39 -3.70 7.86
N GLN A 28 -5.91 -2.91 6.92
CA GLN A 28 -5.24 -1.72 6.41
C GLN A 28 -4.93 -0.69 7.51
N ALA A 29 -5.88 -0.44 8.41
CA ALA A 29 -5.71 0.53 9.50
C ALA A 29 -4.63 0.07 10.49
N ASN A 30 -4.63 -1.22 10.86
CA ASN A 30 -3.65 -1.80 11.75
C ASN A 30 -2.26 -1.81 11.12
N LEU A 31 -2.17 -2.13 9.82
CA LEU A 31 -0.92 -2.06 9.06
C LEU A 31 -0.34 -0.65 9.09
N LYS A 32 -1.15 0.37 8.81
CA LYS A 32 -0.71 1.77 8.82
C LYS A 32 -0.12 2.19 10.16
N LEU A 33 -0.73 1.79 11.27
CA LEU A 33 -0.20 2.08 12.61
C LEU A 33 1.16 1.41 12.84
N MET A 34 1.30 0.13 12.50
CA MET A 34 2.58 -0.59 12.62
C MET A 34 3.67 0.01 11.72
N MET A 35 3.32 0.39 10.50
CA MET A 35 4.23 1.01 9.55
C MET A 35 4.70 2.38 10.05
N ASN A 36 3.78 3.21 10.58
CA ASN A 36 4.13 4.48 11.22
C ASN A 36 5.09 4.32 12.39
N GLU A 37 4.98 3.24 13.16
CA GLU A 37 5.88 2.95 14.28
C GLU A 37 7.26 2.49 13.81
N ILE A 38 7.33 1.65 12.78
CA ILE A 38 8.59 1.03 12.31
C ILE A 38 9.37 1.94 11.35
N PHE A 39 8.68 2.55 10.39
CA PHE A 39 9.26 3.41 9.36
C PHE A 39 9.18 4.89 9.74
N GLY A 40 8.30 5.28 10.66
CA GLY A 40 8.05 6.69 11.01
C GLY A 40 6.95 7.32 10.16
N GLY A 41 6.07 8.13 10.77
CA GLY A 41 4.89 8.70 10.10
C GLY A 41 5.18 9.64 8.92
N GLY A 42 6.42 10.14 8.79
CA GLY A 42 6.84 10.99 7.67
C GLY A 42 7.20 10.22 6.39
N ASN A 43 7.31 8.89 6.48
CA ASN A 43 7.83 8.05 5.40
C ASN A 43 6.77 7.40 4.51
N PHE A 44 5.49 7.73 4.75
CA PHE A 44 4.38 7.32 3.90
C PHE A 44 4.49 7.87 2.48
N VAL A 45 4.45 6.99 1.48
CA VAL A 45 4.52 7.36 0.07
C VAL A 45 3.11 7.48 -0.50
N ALA A 46 2.37 6.36 -0.55
CA ALA A 46 1.06 6.30 -1.16
C ALA A 46 0.29 5.05 -0.72
N ASN A 47 -1.03 5.08 -0.90
CA ASN A 47 -1.91 3.91 -0.78
C ASN A 47 -2.63 3.74 -2.11
N PHE A 48 -2.14 2.82 -2.94
CA PHE A 48 -2.71 2.57 -4.25
C PHE A 48 -3.98 1.74 -4.11
N ILE A 49 -5.00 2.07 -4.91
CA ILE A 49 -6.24 1.30 -4.99
C ILE A 49 -6.12 0.35 -6.17
N TRP A 50 -6.15 -0.94 -5.90
CA TRP A 50 -6.17 -1.98 -6.92
C TRP A 50 -7.58 -2.52 -7.08
N LYS A 51 -8.14 -2.39 -8.28
CA LYS A 51 -9.45 -2.95 -8.62
C LYS A 51 -9.29 -4.44 -8.99
N LYS A 52 -9.79 -5.34 -8.13
CA LYS A 52 -9.74 -6.80 -8.33
C LYS A 52 -10.76 -7.32 -9.33
N ALA A 53 -11.94 -6.72 -9.37
CA ALA A 53 -13.05 -7.18 -10.20
C ALA A 53 -13.71 -6.02 -10.95
N THR A 54 -14.04 -6.24 -12.22
CA THR A 54 -14.73 -5.25 -13.06
C THR A 54 -16.23 -5.21 -12.78
N GLU A 55 -16.78 -6.33 -12.31
CA GLU A 55 -18.20 -6.53 -12.01
C GLU A 55 -18.45 -6.54 -10.50
N SER A 56 -19.67 -6.19 -10.12
CA SER A 56 -20.13 -6.30 -8.74
C SER A 56 -20.25 -7.78 -8.35
N GLN A 57 -19.93 -8.11 -7.10
CA GLN A 57 -20.22 -9.43 -6.55
C GLN A 57 -21.72 -9.72 -6.69
N ASN A 58 -22.06 -10.92 -7.16
CA ASN A 58 -23.43 -11.40 -7.17
C ASN A 58 -23.81 -11.74 -5.73
N ASP A 59 -24.70 -10.94 -5.13
CA ASP A 59 -25.22 -11.05 -3.75
C ASP A 59 -24.28 -10.59 -2.61
N PRO A 60 -23.91 -9.30 -2.55
CA PRO A 60 -23.19 -8.76 -1.41
C PRO A 60 -24.15 -8.51 -0.25
N LYS A 61 -23.78 -8.95 0.96
CA LYS A 61 -24.56 -8.71 2.20
C LYS A 61 -24.83 -7.22 2.48
N TYR A 62 -23.90 -6.33 2.08
CA TYR A 62 -24.02 -4.88 2.24
C TYR A 62 -23.60 -4.13 0.98
N VAL A 63 -22.32 -4.24 0.59
CA VAL A 63 -21.75 -3.60 -0.61
C VAL A 63 -20.75 -4.56 -1.23
N SER A 64 -20.70 -4.61 -2.56
CA SER A 64 -19.69 -5.38 -3.28
C SER A 64 -18.32 -4.72 -3.15
N ILE A 65 -17.45 -5.30 -2.32
CA ILE A 65 -16.05 -4.87 -2.22
C ILE A 65 -15.27 -5.55 -3.35
N SER A 66 -14.80 -4.75 -4.30
CA SER A 66 -13.98 -5.21 -5.44
C SER A 66 -12.62 -4.53 -5.50
N GLN A 67 -12.22 -3.91 -4.39
CA GLN A 67 -10.98 -3.16 -4.24
C GLN A 67 -10.04 -3.88 -3.29
N GLU A 68 -8.76 -3.68 -3.53
CA GLU A 68 -7.64 -4.03 -2.67
C GLU A 68 -6.76 -2.79 -2.57
N TYR A 69 -5.87 -2.77 -1.58
CA TYR A 69 -4.92 -1.69 -1.44
C TYR A 69 -3.51 -2.20 -1.55
N ILE A 70 -2.63 -1.36 -2.08
CA ILE A 70 -1.19 -1.55 -2.00
C ILE A 70 -0.65 -0.36 -1.21
N TYR A 71 -0.27 -0.63 0.03
CA TYR A 71 0.31 0.35 0.93
C TYR A 71 1.80 0.49 0.65
N SER A 72 2.31 1.72 0.58
CA SER A 72 3.70 2.01 0.26
C SER A 72 4.34 3.00 1.23
N ASP A 73 5.50 2.59 1.78
CA ASP A 73 6.38 3.40 2.61
C ASP A 73 7.81 3.34 2.07
N ALA A 74 8.52 4.46 2.16
CA ALA A 74 9.95 4.55 1.89
C ALA A 74 10.77 4.40 3.17
N LYS A 75 12.02 3.94 3.09
CA LYS A 75 12.93 4.02 4.25
C LYS A 75 13.24 5.47 4.63
N ASN A 76 13.45 6.30 3.61
CA ASN A 76 13.61 7.74 3.75
C ASN A 76 12.93 8.42 2.57
N LYS A 77 11.77 9.03 2.81
CA LYS A 77 10.97 9.67 1.77
C LYS A 77 11.71 10.81 1.05
N ASN A 78 12.64 11.49 1.70
CA ASN A 78 13.42 12.57 1.07
C ASN A 78 14.39 12.05 0.00
N ASN A 79 14.84 10.81 0.13
CA ASN A 79 15.77 10.17 -0.80
C ASN A 79 15.06 9.29 -1.84
N PHE A 80 13.80 8.92 -1.56
CA PHE A 80 13.02 8.06 -2.44
C PHE A 80 12.65 8.79 -3.74
N LYS A 81 12.96 8.16 -4.87
CA LYS A 81 12.60 8.65 -6.21
C LYS A 81 11.80 7.56 -6.92
N LEU A 82 10.55 7.87 -7.21
CA LEU A 82 9.74 7.05 -8.11
C LEU A 82 9.77 7.69 -9.50
N ASN A 83 10.13 6.90 -10.51
CA ASN A 83 10.00 7.35 -11.90
C ASN A 83 8.56 7.73 -12.20
N ASN A 84 8.35 8.64 -13.16
CA ASN A 84 7.02 9.04 -13.57
C ASN A 84 6.21 7.80 -13.94
N LEU A 85 5.21 7.49 -13.11
CA LEU A 85 4.22 6.49 -13.45
C LEU A 85 3.38 7.08 -14.59
N VAL A 86 3.49 6.47 -15.77
CA VAL A 86 2.57 6.78 -16.86
C VAL A 86 1.18 6.40 -16.36
N LEU A 87 0.33 7.41 -16.17
CA LEU A 87 -1.07 7.16 -15.91
C LEU A 87 -1.60 6.35 -17.09
N PRO A 88 -2.25 5.20 -16.89
CA PRO A 88 -2.91 4.52 -17.99
C PRO A 88 -3.81 5.54 -18.66
N GLU A 89 -3.63 5.70 -19.98
CA GLU A 89 -4.40 6.65 -20.76
C GLU A 89 -5.86 6.51 -20.34
N LYS A 90 -6.50 7.65 -20.02
CA LYS A 90 -7.91 7.71 -19.63
C LYS A 90 -8.65 6.74 -20.54
N THR A 91 -9.14 5.63 -19.99
CA THR A 91 -10.12 4.82 -20.69
C THR A 91 -11.35 5.69 -20.73
N VAL A 92 -11.41 6.56 -21.74
CA VAL A 92 -12.58 7.33 -22.12
C VAL A 92 -13.63 6.28 -22.42
N LYS A 93 -14.54 6.10 -21.46
CA LYS A 93 -15.84 5.51 -21.75
C LYS A 93 -16.72 6.58 -22.37
#